data_AF-A0A2T4TZY0-F1
#
_entry.id   AF-A0A2T4TZY0-F1
#
_cell.length_a   1.000
_cell.length_b   1.000
_cell.length_c   1.000
_cell.angle_alpha   90.00
_cell.angle_beta   90.00
_cell.angle_gamma   90.00
#
_symmetry.space_group_name_H-M   'P 1'
#
loop_
_entity.id
_entity.type
_entity.pdbx_description
1 polymer ?
#
loop_
_entity_poly.entity_id
_entity_poly.type
_entity_poly.pdbx_seq_one_letter_code
_entity_poly.pdbx_strand_id
1 'polypeptide(L)'
;MTNEDLAQSYLRKSMVRLDVLDLFFKKQDYSDVIREAQKIVELCLKGVLRYVGIELPKFHDVGFLLLEHHWRCKGIALRDIKKMADISKRLRKERELVFYGDIDFIPTDQSEVKAR
;
A
#
# COMPACT_ATOMS: atom_id res chain seq x y z
N MET A 1 0.94 -2.80 25.40
CA MET A 1 0.97 -2.30 24.01
C MET A 1 -0.47 -2.12 23.55
N THR A 2 -0.88 -0.87 23.33
CA THR A 2 -2.25 -0.49 22.99
C THR A 2 -2.48 -0.55 21.47
N ASN A 3 -3.74 -0.42 21.03
CA ASN A 3 -4.06 -0.27 19.61
C ASN A 3 -3.45 1.00 19.01
N GLU A 4 -3.32 2.06 19.81
CA GLU A 4 -2.67 3.30 19.41
C GLU A 4 -1.16 3.11 19.20
N ASP A 5 -0.48 2.40 20.12
CA ASP A 5 0.96 2.10 19.98
C ASP A 5 1.25 1.35 18.67
N LEU A 6 0.38 0.39 18.33
CA LEU A 6 0.50 -0.40 17.11
C LEU A 6 0.16 0.42 15.86
N ALA A 7 -0.86 1.28 15.92
CA ALA A 7 -1.18 2.19 14.83
C ALA A 7 0.00 3.13 14.52
N GLN A 8 0.60 3.73 15.55
CA GLN A 8 1.80 4.55 15.41
C GLN A 8 3.00 3.75 14.89
N SER A 9 3.15 2.49 15.32
CA SER A 9 4.20 1.60 14.80
C SER A 9 4.05 1.36 13.30
N TYR A 10 2.83 1.16 12.80
CA TYR A 10 2.58 1.02 11.36
C TYR A 10 2.89 2.29 10.59
N LEU A 11 2.50 3.47 11.11
CA LEU A 11 2.82 4.75 10.49
C LEU A 11 4.33 5.02 10.45
N ARG A 12 5.06 4.74 11.55
CA ARG A 12 6.52 4.84 11.56
C ARG A 12 7.17 3.95 10.50
N LYS A 13 6.68 2.71 10.36
CA LYS A 13 7.17 1.76 9.35
C LYS A 13 6.85 2.16 7.91
N SER A 14 5.74 2.86 7.67
CA SER A 14 5.37 3.33 6.34
C SER A 14 6.18 4.56 5.93
N MET A 15 6.46 5.48 6.86
CA MET A 15 7.33 6.64 6.59
C MET A 15 8.74 6.22 6.17
N VAL A 16 9.38 5.30 6.91
CA VAL A 16 10.72 4.79 6.55
C VAL A 16 10.75 4.17 5.16
N ARG A 17 9.67 3.46 4.76
CA ARG A 17 9.58 2.86 3.42
C ARG A 17 9.37 3.90 2.34
N LEU A 18 8.61 4.96 2.63
CA LEU A 18 8.38 6.05 1.70
C LEU A 18 9.71 6.73 1.34
N ASP A 19 10.60 6.93 2.31
CA ASP A 19 11.93 7.50 2.08
C ASP A 19 12.80 6.64 1.14
N VAL A 20 12.63 5.32 1.19
CA VAL A 20 13.38 4.36 0.35
C VAL A 20 12.78 4.22 -1.06
N LEU A 21 11.50 4.56 -1.24
CA LEU A 21 10.79 4.41 -2.51
C LEU A 21 11.48 5.17 -3.66
N ASP A 22 11.97 6.38 -3.37
CA ASP A 22 12.70 7.22 -4.33
C ASP A 22 14.02 6.56 -4.77
N LEU A 23 14.66 5.78 -3.89
CA LEU A 23 15.89 5.07 -4.23
C LEU A 23 15.61 3.95 -5.24
N PHE A 24 14.56 3.15 -5.02
CA PHE A 24 14.14 2.12 -5.98
C PHE A 24 13.79 2.75 -7.33
N PHE A 25 13.03 3.85 -7.31
CA PHE A 25 12.67 4.56 -8.53
C PHE A 25 13.90 5.08 -9.30
N LYS A 26 14.86 5.70 -8.62
CA LYS A 26 16.12 6.16 -9.22
C LYS A 26 16.96 5.02 -9.80
N LYS A 27 16.91 3.84 -9.19
CA LYS A 27 17.57 2.63 -9.68
C LYS A 27 16.79 1.90 -10.77
N GLN A 28 15.64 2.44 -11.19
CA GLN A 28 14.73 1.83 -12.17
C GLN A 28 14.21 0.46 -11.74
N ASP A 29 14.20 0.18 -10.43
CA ASP A 29 13.61 -1.03 -9.85
C ASP A 29 12.12 -0.81 -9.62
N TYR A 30 11.37 -0.74 -10.72
CA TYR A 30 9.93 -0.45 -10.68
C TYR A 30 9.14 -1.56 -9.98
N SER A 31 9.66 -2.79 -9.99
CA SER A 31 9.09 -3.91 -9.24
C SER A 31 9.04 -3.64 -7.75
N ASP A 32 10.16 -3.23 -7.16
CA ASP A 32 10.22 -2.91 -5.74
C ASP A 32 9.53 -1.58 -5.41
N VAL A 33 9.47 -0.61 -6.34
CA VAL A 33 8.61 0.57 -6.18
C VAL A 33 7.15 0.16 -5.97
N ILE A 34 6.59 -0.69 -6.84
CA ILE A 34 5.18 -1.11 -6.73
C ILE A 34 4.96 -1.90 -5.44
N ARG A 35 5.88 -2.81 -5.10
CA ARG A 35 5.79 -3.64 -3.90
C ARG A 35 5.82 -2.79 -2.62
N GLU A 36 6.76 -1.85 -2.51
CA GLU A 36 6.85 -0.99 -1.33
C GLU A 36 5.72 0.02 -1.27
N ALA A 37 5.27 0.57 -2.41
CA ALA A 37 4.07 1.43 -2.46
C ALA A 37 2.84 0.70 -1.92
N GLN A 38 2.60 -0.55 -2.35
CA GLN A 38 1.52 -1.37 -1.82
C GLN A 38 1.66 -1.57 -0.30
N LYS A 39 2.87 -1.83 0.18
CA LYS A 39 3.11 -2.08 1.61
C LYS A 39 2.92 -0.82 2.46
N ILE A 40 3.36 0.34 1.98
CA ILE A 40 3.16 1.65 2.60
C ILE A 40 1.67 1.90 2.79
N VAL A 41 0.89 1.76 1.71
CA VAL A 41 -0.57 1.97 1.76
C VAL A 41 -1.22 0.98 2.73
N GLU A 42 -0.92 -0.33 2.63
CA GLU A 42 -1.45 -1.34 3.55
C GLU A 42 -1.19 -0.98 5.02
N LEU A 43 0.04 -0.58 5.37
CA LEU A 43 0.40 -0.21 6.73
C LEU A 43 -0.34 1.03 7.21
N CYS A 44 -0.46 2.06 6.36
CA CYS A 44 -1.23 3.26 6.69
C CYS A 44 -2.70 2.93 6.95
N LEU A 45 -3.34 2.15 6.08
CA LEU A 45 -4.75 1.78 6.24
C LEU A 45 -4.99 0.90 7.48
N LYS A 46 -4.09 -0.07 7.72
CA LYS A 46 -4.09 -0.88 8.95
C LYS A 46 -3.89 -0.01 10.20
N GLY A 47 -3.04 1.01 10.12
CA GLY A 47 -2.84 1.99 11.18
C GLY A 47 -4.13 2.75 11.51
N VAL A 48 -4.80 3.29 10.49
CA VAL A 48 -6.07 4.01 10.65
C VAL A 48 -7.14 3.10 11.26
N LEU A 49 -7.36 1.92 10.70
CA LEU A 49 -8.35 0.96 11.20
C LEU A 49 -8.09 0.60 12.67
N ARG A 50 -6.82 0.36 13.03
CA ARG A 50 -6.46 0.02 14.40
C ARG A 50 -6.63 1.19 15.35
N TYR A 51 -6.30 2.41 14.92
CA TYR A 51 -6.52 3.63 15.70
C TYR A 51 -8.01 3.85 16.00
N VAL A 52 -8.90 3.56 15.05
CA VAL A 52 -10.36 3.64 15.26
C VAL A 52 -10.98 2.39 15.91
N GLY A 53 -10.15 1.52 16.48
CA GLY A 53 -10.57 0.35 17.25
C GLY A 53 -11.18 -0.77 16.41
N ILE A 54 -10.76 -0.93 15.15
CA ILE A 54 -11.14 -2.06 14.30
C ILE A 54 -10.02 -3.12 14.34
N GLU A 55 -10.41 -4.35 14.63
CA GLU A 55 -9.50 -5.50 14.58
C GLU A 55 -9.14 -5.84 13.13
N LEU A 56 -7.87 -6.16 12.92
CA LEU A 56 -7.34 -6.36 11.58
C LEU A 56 -7.33 -7.85 11.19
N PRO A 57 -7.73 -8.19 9.96
CA PRO A 57 -7.56 -9.53 9.42
C PRO A 57 -6.09 -9.83 9.10
N LYS A 58 -5.79 -11.11 8.84
CA LYS A 58 -4.44 -11.56 8.47
C LYS A 58 -4.04 -11.28 7.01
N PHE A 59 -4.98 -10.90 6.13
CA PHE A 59 -4.69 -10.61 4.72
C PHE A 59 -4.24 -9.14 4.47
N HIS A 60 -3.83 -8.86 3.22
CA HIS A 60 -3.16 -7.61 2.84
C HIS A 60 -4.12 -6.47 2.47
N ASP A 61 -5.15 -6.73 1.65
CA ASP A 61 -6.09 -5.69 1.23
C ASP A 61 -7.14 -5.43 2.30
N VAL A 62 -7.08 -4.25 2.92
CA VAL A 62 -8.02 -3.80 3.97
C VAL A 62 -8.79 -2.55 3.53
N GLY A 63 -8.72 -2.16 2.25
CA GLY A 63 -9.37 -0.96 1.75
C GLY A 63 -10.90 -1.01 1.92
N PHE A 64 -11.51 -2.18 1.79
CA PHE A 64 -12.95 -2.36 1.98
C PHE A 64 -13.38 -2.14 3.44
N LEU A 65 -12.55 -2.48 4.43
CA LEU A 65 -12.86 -2.27 5.86
C LEU A 65 -12.94 -0.77 6.18
N LEU A 66 -12.15 0.05 5.48
CA LEU A 66 -12.23 1.50 5.58
C LEU A 66 -13.58 2.06 5.08
N LEU A 67 -14.12 1.47 4.01
CA LEU A 67 -15.45 1.82 3.51
C LEU A 67 -16.55 1.36 4.47
N GLU A 68 -16.47 0.13 4.97
CA GLU A 68 -17.42 -0.45 5.92
C GLU A 68 -17.49 0.36 7.22
N HIS A 69 -16.34 0.81 7.73
CA HIS A 69 -16.23 1.52 9.00
C HIS A 69 -15.95 3.02 8.85
N HIS A 70 -16.28 3.62 7.69
CA HIS A 70 -15.98 5.03 7.39
C HIS A 70 -16.53 6.00 8.45
N TRP A 71 -17.67 5.67 9.08
CA TRP A 71 -18.30 6.46 10.14
C TRP A 71 -17.44 6.60 11.41
N ARG A 72 -16.46 5.71 11.63
CA ARG A 72 -15.47 5.82 12.71
C ARG A 72 -14.29 6.73 12.36
N CYS A 73 -14.03 6.95 11.08
CA CYS A 73 -12.93 7.77 10.57
C CYS A 73 -13.29 9.26 10.55
N LYS A 74 -13.69 9.80 11.71
CA LYS A 74 -14.08 11.22 11.83
C LYS A 74 -12.92 12.13 11.40
N GLY A 75 -13.21 13.09 10.53
CA GLY A 75 -12.21 14.03 9.99
C GLY A 75 -11.63 13.66 8.63
N ILE A 76 -11.94 12.47 8.09
CA ILE A 76 -11.61 12.09 6.71
C ILE A 76 -12.88 12.12 5.88
N ALA A 77 -12.88 12.84 4.76
CA ALA A 77 -14.05 12.88 3.89
C ALA A 77 -14.29 11.51 3.22
N LEU A 78 -15.56 11.14 3.03
CA LEU A 78 -15.92 9.85 2.40
C LEU A 78 -15.29 9.68 1.00
N ARG A 79 -15.11 10.78 0.25
CA ARG A 79 -14.42 10.75 -1.05
C ARG A 79 -12.97 10.27 -0.92
N ASP A 80 -12.28 10.67 0.14
CA ASP A 80 -10.88 10.35 0.37
C ASP A 80 -10.77 8.90 0.85
N ILE A 81 -11.72 8.43 1.67
CA ILE A 81 -11.83 7.01 2.06
C ILE A 81 -12.03 6.13 0.82
N LYS A 82 -12.93 6.51 -0.09
CA LYS A 82 -13.12 5.80 -1.37
C LYS A 82 -11.85 5.76 -2.19
N LYS A 83 -11.17 6.90 -2.33
CA LYS A 83 -9.88 7.00 -3.04
C LYS A 83 -8.82 6.09 -2.42
N MET A 84 -8.71 6.04 -1.08
CA MET A 84 -7.77 5.16 -0.39
C MET A 84 -8.07 3.68 -0.65
N ALA A 85 -9.35 3.28 -0.60
CA ALA A 85 -9.76 1.91 -0.88
C ALA A 85 -9.44 1.50 -2.33
N ASP A 86 -9.70 2.39 -3.30
CA ASP A 86 -9.40 2.14 -4.71
C ASP A 86 -7.89 2.01 -4.95
N ILE A 87 -7.08 2.87 -4.33
CA ILE A 87 -5.61 2.80 -4.39
C ILE A 87 -5.09 1.48 -3.80
N SER A 88 -5.59 1.08 -2.63
CA SER A 88 -5.23 -0.21 -1.99
C SER A 88 -5.49 -1.39 -2.93
N LYS A 89 -6.70 -1.42 -3.51
CA LYS A 89 -7.13 -2.48 -4.43
C LYS A 89 -6.27 -2.53 -5.69
N ARG A 90 -5.95 -1.37 -6.27
CA ARG A 90 -5.09 -1.27 -7.47
C ARG A 90 -3.67 -1.75 -7.18
N LEU A 91 -3.04 -1.23 -6.13
CA LEU A 91 -1.67 -1.61 -5.76
C LEU A 91 -1.56 -3.09 -5.39
N ARG A 92 -2.59 -3.69 -4.79
CA ARG A 92 -2.62 -5.14 -4.54
C ARG A 92 -2.57 -5.95 -5.84
N LYS A 93 -3.33 -5.54 -6.86
CA LYS A 93 -3.30 -6.19 -8.19
C LYS A 93 -1.95 -6.01 -8.88
N GLU A 94 -1.43 -4.79 -8.89
CA GLU A 94 -0.13 -4.47 -9.51
C GLU A 94 1.01 -5.26 -8.84
N ARG A 95 1.01 -5.37 -7.51
CA ARG A 95 1.98 -6.19 -6.78
C ARG A 95 1.91 -7.68 -7.17
N GLU A 96 0.71 -8.24 -7.32
CA GLU A 96 0.54 -9.64 -7.72
C GLU A 96 1.13 -9.89 -9.11
N LEU A 97 0.87 -8.99 -10.08
CA LEU A 97 1.44 -9.06 -11.43
C LEU A 97 2.97 -8.97 -11.42
N VAL A 98 3.53 -8.04 -10.66
CA VAL A 98 4.98 -7.87 -10.54
C VAL A 98 5.65 -9.06 -9.86
N PHE A 99 4.99 -9.68 -8.87
CA PHE A 99 5.59 -10.74 -8.06
C PHE A 99 5.54 -12.12 -8.71
N TYR A 100 4.42 -12.45 -9.35
CA TYR A 100 4.25 -13.76 -9.99
C TYR A 100 4.63 -13.75 -11.48
N GLY A 101 4.78 -12.55 -12.07
CA GLY A 101 4.71 -12.40 -13.52
C GLY A 101 3.28 -12.66 -14.01
N ASP A 102 3.00 -12.20 -15.22
CA ASP A 102 2.05 -12.91 -16.08
C ASP A 102 2.85 -14.00 -16.82
N ILE A 103 2.21 -15.01 -17.42
CA ILE A 103 2.92 -16.11 -18.12
C ILE A 103 3.91 -15.58 -19.19
N ASP A 104 3.74 -14.32 -19.61
CA ASP A 104 4.57 -13.58 -20.57
C ASP A 104 5.39 -12.41 -19.98
N PHE A 105 5.57 -12.30 -18.65
CA PHE A 105 6.25 -11.15 -18.03
C PHE A 105 7.38 -11.56 -17.09
N ILE A 106 8.63 -11.44 -17.56
CA ILE A 106 9.84 -11.50 -16.72
C ILE A 106 10.18 -10.05 -16.32
N PRO A 107 10.07 -9.66 -15.02
CA PRO A 107 10.23 -8.27 -14.58
C PRO A 107 11.63 -7.67 -14.79
N THR A 108 12.65 -8.49 -15.02
CA THR A 108 14.07 -8.07 -14.98
C THR A 108 14.65 -7.65 -16.34
N ASP A 109 13.92 -7.78 -17.45
CA ASP A 109 14.52 -7.78 -18.80
C ASP A 109 14.29 -6.52 -19.65
N GLN A 110 13.82 -5.40 -19.07
CA GLN A 110 13.71 -4.14 -19.83
C GLN A 110 14.96 -3.26 -19.73
N SER A 111 16.10 -3.79 -20.17
CA SER A 111 17.21 -2.97 -20.67
C SER A 111 17.09 -2.83 -22.19
N GLU A 112 16.19 -2.00 -22.69
CA GLU A 112 16.28 -1.31 -24.01
C GLU A 112 15.01 -0.49 -24.28
N VAL A 113 14.91 0.71 -23.70
CA VAL A 113 14.05 1.75 -24.28
C VAL A 113 14.77 2.29 -25.50
N LYS A 114 14.47 1.72 -26.68
CA LYS A 114 14.80 2.35 -27.95
C LYS A 114 13.99 3.65 -28.06
N ALA A 115 14.72 4.75 -28.05
CA ALA A 115 14.22 6.05 -28.44
C ALA A 115 13.57 5.98 -29.84
N ARG A 116 12.31 6.38 -29.91
CA ARG A 116 11.69 6.99 -31.09
C ARG A 116 10.68 8.03 -30.64
#